data_AF-A0A354NW93-F1
#
_entry.id   AF-A0A354NW93-F1
#
_cell.length_a   1.000
_cell.length_b   1.000
_cell.length_c   1.000
_cell.angle_alpha   90.00
_cell.angle_beta   90.00
_cell.angle_gamma   90.00
#
_symmetry.space_group_name_H-M   'P 1'
#
loop_
_entity.id
_entity.type
_entity.pdbx_description
1 polymer ?
#
loop_
_entity_poly.entity_id
_entity_poly.type
_entity_poly.pdbx_seq_one_letter_code
_entity_poly.pdbx_strand_id
1 'polypeptide(L)'
;MVSIFASVIIVITLAMIVQLIGASTAAEGVLLGLLAGVGFVAATQLPNYMFESRSLKIYVINVGYPVVTFTTIGLLLTVWQ
;
A
#
# COMPACT_ATOMS: atom_id res chain seq x y z
N MET A 1 8.97 10.07 13.89
CA MET A 1 8.49 11.36 13.33
C MET A 1 8.27 11.25 11.83
N VAL A 2 9.29 10.95 11.02
CA VAL A 2 9.14 10.80 9.55
C VAL A 2 8.08 9.75 9.14
N SER A 3 8.00 8.63 9.88
CA SER A 3 7.01 7.57 9.63
C SER A 3 5.54 8.03 9.77
N ILE A 4 5.26 8.96 10.68
CA ILE A 4 3.90 9.50 10.88
C ILE A 4 3.50 10.32 9.67
N PHE A 5 4.38 11.23 9.21
CA PHE A 5 4.13 12.04 8.01
C PHE A 5 3.94 11.18 6.76
N ALA A 6 4.80 10.16 6.57
CA ALA A 6 4.65 9.21 5.47
C ALA A 6 3.30 8.48 5.52
N SER A 7 2.86 8.07 6.72
CA SER A 7 1.57 7.38 6.89
C SER A 7 0.38 8.30 6.57
N VAL A 8 0.43 9.57 6.97
CA VAL A 8 -0.60 10.56 6.63
C VAL A 8 -0.70 10.75 5.11
N ILE A 9 0.45 10.86 4.42
CA ILE A 9 0.47 10.97 2.96
C ILE A 9 -0.18 9.75 2.31
N ILE A 10 0.18 8.54 2.76
CA ILE A 10 -0.40 7.29 2.24
C ILE A 10 -1.93 7.30 2.40
N VAL A 11 -2.44 7.65 3.59
CA VAL A 11 -3.88 7.69 3.88
C VAL A 11 -4.59 8.71 2.99
N ILE A 12 -4.07 9.93 2.86
CA ILE A 12 -4.67 10.97 2.02
C ILE A 12 -4.69 10.54 0.56
N THR A 13 -3.57 10.00 0.05
CA THR A 13 -3.50 9.52 -1.33
C THR A 13 -4.51 8.40 -1.60
N LEU A 14 -4.59 7.39 -0.73
CA LEU A 14 -5.56 6.31 -0.86
C LEU A 14 -7.01 6.82 -0.77
N ALA A 15 -7.29 7.77 0.12
CA ALA A 15 -8.61 8.38 0.24
C ALA A 15 -9.03 9.11 -1.05
N MET A 16 -8.11 9.88 -1.66
CA MET A 16 -8.36 10.53 -2.94
C MET A 16 -8.64 9.52 -4.05
N ILE A 17 -7.88 8.42 -4.11
CA ILE A 17 -8.11 7.38 -5.13
C ILE A 17 -9.46 6.71 -4.91
N VAL A 18 -9.81 6.34 -3.66
CA VAL A 18 -11.11 5.75 -3.31
C VAL A 18 -12.26 6.66 -3.74
N GLN A 19 -12.18 7.97 -3.46
CA GLN A 19 -13.18 8.94 -3.89
C GLN A 19 -13.24 9.09 -5.42
N LEU A 20 -12.09 9.08 -6.10
CA LEU A 20 -12.01 9.22 -7.55
C LEU A 20 -12.66 8.05 -8.29
N ILE A 21 -12.48 6.83 -7.80
CA ILE A 21 -13.06 5.63 -8.42
C ILE A 21 -14.46 5.29 -7.89
N GLY A 22 -14.93 5.99 -6.86
CA GLY A 22 -16.22 5.73 -6.22
C GLY A 22 -16.30 4.36 -5.54
N ALA A 23 -15.18 3.83 -5.03
CA ALA A 23 -15.17 2.53 -4.34
C ALA A 23 -16.01 2.64 -3.07
N SER A 24 -17.04 1.80 -2.95
CA SER A 24 -18.04 1.86 -1.87
C SER A 24 -18.13 0.56 -1.07
N THR A 25 -17.48 -0.50 -1.55
CA THR A 25 -17.45 -1.79 -0.88
C THR A 25 -16.11 -2.06 -0.23
N ALA A 26 -16.13 -2.80 0.88
CA ALA A 26 -14.92 -3.26 1.56
C ALA A 26 -13.99 -4.05 0.63
N ALA A 27 -14.56 -4.84 -0.29
CA ALA A 27 -13.80 -5.63 -1.25
C ALA A 27 -13.03 -4.75 -2.25
N GLU A 28 -13.66 -3.68 -2.75
CA GLU A 28 -13.00 -2.70 -3.63
C GLU A 28 -11.87 -1.98 -2.90
N GLY A 29 -12.06 -1.59 -1.64
CA GLY A 29 -11.02 -0.95 -0.84
C GLY A 29 -9.82 -1.86 -0.56
N VAL A 30 -10.07 -3.13 -0.23
CA VAL A 30 -9.02 -4.14 -0.07
C VAL A 30 -8.27 -4.35 -1.38
N LEU A 31 -8.98 -4.52 -2.50
CA LEU A 31 -8.36 -4.73 -3.80
C LEU A 31 -7.52 -3.52 -4.22
N LEU A 32 -8.04 -2.30 -4.03
CA LEU A 32 -7.31 -1.06 -4.32
C LEU A 32 -6.05 -0.95 -3.46
N GLY A 33 -6.14 -1.18 -2.15
CA GLY A 33 -5.00 -1.11 -1.25
C GLY A 33 -3.94 -2.18 -1.58
N LEU A 34 -4.38 -3.39 -1.94
CA LEU A 34 -3.50 -4.47 -2.37
C LEU A 34 -2.80 -4.13 -3.69
N LEU A 35 -3.54 -3.64 -4.70
CA LEU A 35 -2.99 -3.24 -5.98
C LEU A 35 -2.01 -2.07 -5.84
N ALA A 36 -2.33 -1.09 -5.00
CA ALA A 36 -1.42 0.02 -4.71
C ALA A 36 -0.15 -0.46 -4.00
N GLY A 37 -0.29 -1.34 -2.99
CA GLY A 37 0.85 -1.93 -2.29
C GLY A 37 1.74 -2.76 -3.22
N VAL A 38 1.17 -3.69 -3.99
CA VAL A 38 1.93 -4.55 -4.89
C VAL A 38 2.48 -3.77 -6.08
N GLY A 39 1.65 -2.97 -6.73
CA GLY A 39 1.99 -2.23 -7.94
C GLY A 39 2.99 -1.10 -7.71
N PHE A 40 2.83 -0.32 -6.64
CA PHE A 40 3.73 0.80 -6.38
C PHE A 40 4.83 0.49 -5.38
N VAL A 41 4.59 -0.32 -4.34
CA VAL A 41 5.63 -0.60 -3.34
C VAL A 41 6.45 -1.82 -3.74
N ALA A 42 5.80 -2.96 -4.02
CA ALA A 42 6.52 -4.18 -4.32
C ALA A 42 7.29 -4.10 -5.64
N ALA A 43 6.65 -3.63 -6.71
CA ALA A 43 7.28 -3.55 -8.03
C ALA A 43 8.46 -2.56 -8.06
N THR A 44 8.37 -1.42 -7.36
CA THR A 44 9.47 -0.43 -7.36
C THR A 44 10.64 -0.84 -6.48
N GLN A 45 10.38 -1.60 -5.41
CA GLN A 45 11.42 -2.07 -4.50
C GLN A 45 12.15 -3.31 -5.01
N LEU A 46 11.51 -4.12 -5.88
CA LEU A 46 12.11 -5.35 -6.37
C LEU A 46 13.47 -5.13 -7.08
N PRO A 47 13.63 -4.17 -8.00
CA PRO A 47 14.92 -3.87 -8.62
C PRO A 47 16.00 -3.48 -7.59
N ASN A 48 15.66 -2.70 -6.56
CA ASN A 48 16.61 -2.29 -5.52
C ASN A 48 17.20 -3.52 -4.81
N TYR A 49 16.36 -4.49 -4.46
CA TYR A 49 16.83 -5.73 -3.84
C TYR A 49 17.61 -6.61 -4.81
N MET A 50 17.24 -6.63 -6.09
CA MET A 50 17.97 -7.40 -7.11
C MET A 50 19.36 -6.82 -7.38
N PHE A 51 19.48 -5.51 -7.55
CA PHE A 51 20.74 -4.84 -7.82
C PHE A 51 21.67 -4.82 -6.60
N GLU A 52 21.12 -4.69 -5.40
CA GLU A 52 21.90 -4.76 -4.16
C GLU A 52 22.26 -6.20 -3.77
N SER A 53 21.86 -7.21 -4.56
CA SER A 53 21.97 -8.64 -4.19
C SER A 53 21.38 -8.95 -2.80
N ARG A 54 20.33 -8.18 -2.45
CA ARG A 54 19.40 -8.33 -1.34
C ARG A 54 18.83 -9.74 -1.28
N SER A 55 18.81 -10.40 -0.10
CA SER A 55 18.01 -11.61 0.08
C SER A 55 16.53 -11.35 -0.20
N LEU A 56 15.93 -12.14 -1.09
CA LEU A 56 14.50 -12.08 -1.39
C LEU A 56 13.62 -12.42 -0.19
N LYS A 57 14.14 -13.16 0.80
CA LYS A 57 13.41 -13.39 2.06
C LYS A 57 13.19 -12.08 2.83
N ILE A 58 14.21 -11.20 2.83
CA ILE A 58 14.14 -9.90 3.49
C ILE A 58 13.25 -8.95 2.68
N TYR A 59 13.26 -9.05 1.35
CA TYR A 59 12.35 -8.30 0.49
C TYR A 59 10.89 -8.53 0.87
N VAL A 60 10.45 -9.80 0.98
CA VAL A 60 9.06 -10.13 1.31
C VAL A 60 8.65 -9.55 2.66
N ILE A 61 9.54 -9.53 3.65
CA ILE A 61 9.24 -8.94 4.97
C ILE A 61 9.11 -7.41 4.86
N ASN A 62 10.09 -6.76 4.25
CA ASN A 62 10.16 -5.30 4.19
C ASN A 62 9.11 -4.68 3.27
N VAL A 63 8.69 -5.40 2.23
CA VAL A 63 7.65 -4.98 1.29
C VAL A 63 6.28 -5.51 1.69
N GLY A 64 6.21 -6.67 2.35
CA GLY A 64 4.95 -7.22 2.84
C GLY A 64 4.29 -6.33 3.87
N TYR A 65 5.06 -5.77 4.81
CA TYR A 65 4.55 -4.82 5.81
C TYR A 65 3.80 -3.63 5.18
N PRO A 66 4.39 -2.84 4.26
CA PRO A 66 3.67 -1.74 3.62
C PRO A 66 2.53 -2.24 2.73
N VAL A 67 2.63 -3.39 2.04
CA VAL A 67 1.50 -3.95 1.27
C VAL A 67 0.28 -4.21 2.16
N VAL A 68 0.49 -4.83 3.32
CA VAL A 68 -0.58 -5.07 4.31
C VAL A 68 -1.11 -3.75 4.87
N THR A 69 -0.24 -2.77 5.09
CA THR A 69 -0.63 -1.43 5.55
C THR A 69 -1.56 -0.73 4.56
N PHE A 70 -1.19 -0.70 3.27
CA PHE A 70 -2.02 -0.10 2.22
C PHE A 70 -3.37 -0.82 2.08
N THR A 71 -3.36 -2.16 2.14
CA THR A 71 -4.57 -2.98 2.10
C THR A 71 -5.50 -2.68 3.27
N THR A 72 -4.95 -2.52 4.48
CA THR A 72 -5.72 -2.19 5.69
C THR A 72 -6.31 -0.79 5.61
N ILE A 73 -5.54 0.19 5.11
CA ILE A 73 -6.02 1.56 4.93
C ILE A 73 -7.15 1.61 3.90
N GLY A 74 -7.02 0.91 2.76
CA GLY A 74 -8.07 0.84 1.73
C GLY A 74 -9.36 0.22 2.26
N LEU A 75 -9.25 -0.86 3.07
CA LEU A 75 -10.39 -1.44 3.77
C LEU A 75 -11.06 -0.41 4.70
N LEU A 76 -10.29 0.25 5.56
CA LEU A 76 -10.84 1.21 6.51
C LEU A 76 -11.54 2.38 5.81
N LEU A 77 -10.93 2.94 4.77
CA LEU A 77 -11.49 4.08 4.04
C LEU A 77 -12.80 3.78 3.32
N THR A 78 -12.99 2.54 2.86
CA THR A 78 -14.23 2.13 2.17
C THR A 78 -15.33 1.67 3.14
N VAL A 79 -14.95 1.22 4.34
CA VAL A 79 -15.92 0.86 5.40
C VAL A 79 -16.40 2.08 6.18
N TRP A 80 -15.57 3.12 6.31
CA TRP A 80 -15.86 4.35 7.08
C TRP A 80 -16.23 5.56 6.21
N GLN A 81 -16.79 5.35 5.02
CA GLN A 81 -17.21 6.45 4.14
C GLN A 81 -18.18 7.42 4.82
#